data_AF-A0A7X8ZCR6-F1
#
_entry.id   AF-A0A7X8ZCR6-F1
#
_cell.length_a   1.000
_cell.length_b   1.000
_cell.length_c   1.000
_cell.angle_alpha   90.00
_cell.angle_beta   90.00
_cell.angle_gamma   90.00
#
_symmetry.space_group_name_H-M   'P 1'
#
loop_
_entity.id
_entity.type
_entity.pdbx_description
1 polymer ?
#
loop_
_entity_poly.entity_id
_entity_poly.type
_entity_poly.pdbx_seq_one_letter_code
_entity_poly.pdbx_strand_id
1 'polypeptide(L)' 'MNINTDTIVSMTEANQNFSRVARLVDEKGVAVIMKNNTPRYVVLEFNLLEEEQLTSNEDVLDLSKRYIDKNRQAYLELAK' A
#
# COMPACT_ATOMS: atom_id res chain seq x y z
N MET A 1 -4.70 -7.98 -2.99
CA MET A 1 -5.46 -6.88 -2.37
C MET A 1 -6.94 -7.19 -2.53
N ASN A 2 -7.64 -7.50 -1.44
CA ASN A 2 -9.09 -7.71 -1.46
C ASN A 2 -9.73 -6.32 -1.43
N ILE A 3 -10.07 -5.76 -2.59
CA ILE A 3 -10.67 -4.42 -2.65
C ILE A 3 -12.09 -4.56 -2.10
N ASN A 4 -12.32 -4.07 -0.87
CA ASN A 4 -13.67 -3.97 -0.32
C ASN A 4 -14.50 -3.08 -1.25
N THR A 5 -15.53 -3.65 -1.86
CA THR A 5 -16.44 -2.94 -2.77
C THR A 5 -17.18 -1.79 -2.09
N ASP A 6 -17.28 -1.82 -0.76
CA ASP A 6 -17.95 -0.82 0.06
C ASP A 6 -17.24 0.54 0.08
N THR A 7 -15.99 0.60 -0.38
CA THR A 7 -15.19 1.83 -0.40
C THR A 7 -15.03 2.42 -1.80
N ILE A 8 -15.77 1.91 -2.78
CA ILE A 8 -15.76 2.40 -4.16
C ILE A 8 -16.74 3.56 -4.30
N VAL A 9 -16.24 4.73 -4.70
CA VAL A 9 -17.02 5.94 -4.92
C VAL A 9 -16.83 6.46 -6.35
N SER A 10 -17.84 7.11 -6.91
CA SER A 10 -17.71 7.76 -8.22
C SER A 10 -16.92 9.06 -8.11
N MET A 11 -16.26 9.49 -9.20
CA MET A 11 -15.59 10.80 -9.28
C MET A 11 -16.54 11.94 -8.93
N THR A 12 -17.79 11.87 -9.38
CA THR A 12 -18.80 12.90 -9.10
C THR A 12 -19.11 12.97 -7.60
N GLU A 13 -19.30 11.83 -6.94
CA GLU A 13 -19.55 11.77 -5.50
C GLU A 13 -18.34 12.28 -4.69
N ALA A 14 -17.13 11.85 -5.06
CA ALA A 14 -15.92 12.30 -4.40
C ALA A 14 -15.73 13.82 -4.51
N ASN A 15 -16.08 14.41 -5.65
CA ASN A 15 -15.98 15.86 -5.86
C ASN A 15 -17.05 16.65 -5.08
N GLN A 16 -18.26 16.11 -4.95
CA GLN A 16 -19.37 16.80 -4.30
C GLN A 16 -19.41 16.58 -2.78
N ASN A 17 -18.93 15.44 -2.30
CA ASN A 17 -19.06 14.99 -0.91
C ASN A 17 -17.71 14.53 -0.34
N PHE A 18 -16.63 15.27 -0.61
CA PHE A 18 -15.29 14.84 -0.21
C PHE A 18 -15.16 14.56 1.30
N SER A 19 -15.78 15.37 2.17
CA SER A 19 -15.76 15.13 3.62
C SER A 19 -16.41 13.80 4.04
N ARG A 20 -17.40 13.31 3.29
CA ARG A 20 -17.99 11.98 3.50
C ARG A 20 -17.02 10.88 3.08
N VAL A 21 -16.32 11.08 1.96
CA VAL A 21 -15.28 10.15 1.48
C VAL A 21 -14.11 10.09 2.46
N ALA A 22 -13.69 11.22 3.04
CA ALA A 22 -12.67 11.23 4.08
C ALA A 22 -13.08 10.40 5.31
N ARG A 23 -14.32 10.55 5.80
CA ARG A 23 -14.84 9.72 6.90
C ARG A 23 -14.89 8.23 6.54
N LEU A 24 -15.22 7.90 5.30
CA LEU A 24 -15.19 6.51 4.82
C LEU A 24 -13.77 5.94 4.88
N VAL A 25 -12.75 6.76 4.59
CA VAL A 25 -11.34 6.39 4.75
C VAL A 25 -10.97 6.26 6.22
N ASP A 26 -11.42 7.17 7.10
CA ASP A 26 -11.18 7.07 8.54
C ASP A 26 -11.75 5.76 9.13
N GLU A 27 -12.88 5.27 8.61
CA GLU A 27 -13.54 4.05 9.09
C GLU A 27 -13.01 2.76 8.45
N LYS A 28 -12.59 2.81 7.17
CA LYS A 28 -12.27 1.61 6.36
C LYS A 28 -10.82 1.57 5.88
N GLY A 29 -10.03 2.59 6.16
CA GLY A 29 -8.61 2.75 5.80
C GLY A 29 -8.36 3.21 4.36
N VAL A 30 -9.27 2.93 3.41
CA VAL A 30 -9.06 3.24 1.99
C VAL A 30 -10.37 3.49 1.25
N ALA A 31 -10.37 4.40 0.29
CA ALA A 31 -11.46 4.61 -0.66
C ALA A 31 -10.94 4.66 -2.10
N VAL A 32 -11.64 3.99 -3.02
CA VAL A 32 -11.27 3.92 -4.44
C VAL A 32 -12.22 4.80 -5.25
N ILE A 33 -11.68 5.74 -6.02
CA ILE A 33 -12.46 6.64 -6.86
C ILE A 33 -12.48 6.14 -8.30
N MET A 34 -13.69 5.95 -8.83
CA MET A 34 -13.97 5.52 -10.19
C MET A 34 -14.20 6.72 -11.12
N LYS A 35 -13.55 6.74 -12.29
CA LYS A 35 -13.85 7.67 -13.38
C LYS A 35 -14.27 6.88 -14.61
N ASN A 36 -15.47 7.15 -15.14
CA ASN A 36 -16.04 6.42 -16.28
C ASN A 36 -16.07 4.89 -16.06
N ASN A 37 -16.47 4.47 -14.86
CA ASN A 37 -16.52 3.06 -14.45
C ASN A 37 -15.15 2.34 -14.41
N THR A 38 -14.05 3.09 -14.38
CA THR A 38 -12.69 2.56 -14.21
C THR A 38 -12.06 3.15 -12.94
N PRO A 39 -11.46 2.33 -12.05
CA PRO A 39 -10.75 2.84 -10.88
C PRO A 39 -9.56 3.68 -11.35
N ARG A 40 -9.45 4.91 -10.84
CA ARG A 40 -8.43 5.85 -11.30
C ARG A 40 -7.66 6.52 -10.16
N TYR A 41 -8.28 6.71 -9.01
CA TYR A 41 -7.63 7.32 -7.86
C TYR A 41 -7.93 6.52 -6.59
N VAL A 42 -7.09 6.72 -5.58
CA VAL A 42 -7.26 6.14 -4.25
C VAL A 42 -7.05 7.25 -3.22
N VAL A 43 -7.87 7.25 -2.18
CA VAL A 43 -7.71 8.07 -0.98
C VAL A 43 -7.43 7.13 0.18
N LEU A 44 -6.41 7.43 0.96
CA LEU A 44 -5.92 6.57 2.03
C LEU A 44 -5.35 7.44 3.15
N GLU A 45 -5.38 6.90 4.36
CA GLU A 45 -4.83 7.59 5.53
C GLU A 45 -3.30 7.68 5.40
N PHE A 46 -2.75 8.84 5.77
CA PHE A 46 -1.32 9.11 5.62
C PHE A 46 -0.45 8.14 6.46
N ASN A 47 -0.88 7.80 7.67
CA ASN A 47 -0.16 6.89 8.56
C ASN A 47 0.01 5.49 7.95
N LEU A 48 -0.99 5.02 7.20
CA LEU A 48 -0.94 3.72 6.53
C LEU A 48 0.16 3.67 5.45
N LEU A 49 0.42 4.79 4.78
CA LEU A 49 1.50 4.90 3.81
C LEU A 49 2.89 4.82 4.47
N GLU A 50 3.05 5.45 5.63
CA GLU A 50 4.31 5.38 6.39
C GLU A 50 4.57 3.96 6.89
N GLU A 51 3.56 3.28 7.45
CA GLU A 51 3.67 1.89 7.90
C GLU A 51 3.97 0.92 6.75
N GLU A 52 3.29 1.05 5.59
CA GLU A 52 3.59 0.22 4.42
C GLU A 52 5.00 0.48 3.86
N GLN A 53 5.45 1.75 3.79
CA GLN A 53 6.80 2.07 3.33
C GLN A 53 7.87 1.52 4.28
N LEU A 54 7.67 1.64 5.59
CA LEU A 54 8.60 1.12 6.59
C LEU A 54 8.65 -0.42 6.56
N THR A 55 7.48 -1.09 6.54
CA THR A 55 7.38 -2.55 6.45
C THR A 55 8.06 -3.08 5.19
N SER A 56 7.88 -2.43 4.03
CA SER A 56 8.51 -2.87 2.78
C SER A 56 10.04 -2.84 2.85
N ASN A 57 10.62 -1.87 3.56
CA ASN A 57 12.07 -1.76 3.73
C ASN A 57 12.58 -2.78 4.76
N GLU A 58 11.86 -3.00 5.85
CA GLU A 58 12.19 -4.04 6.83
C GLU A 58 12.15 -5.43 6.21
N ASP A 59 11.14 -5.74 5.39
CA ASP A 59 11.03 -7.01 4.67
C ASP A 59 12.19 -7.26 3.71
N VAL A 60 12.66 -6.24 2.98
CA VAL A 60 13.82 -6.37 2.07
C VAL A 60 15.11 -6.57 2.86
N LEU A 61 15.28 -5.88 3.99
CA LEU A 61 16.44 -6.05 4.87
C LEU A 61 16.46 -7.44 5.52
N ASP A 62 15.31 -7.96 5.93
CA ASP A 62 15.20 -9.28 6.51
C ASP A 62 15.34 -10.39 5.47
N LEU A 63 14.79 -10.21 4.26
CA LEU A 63 15.05 -11.10 3.12
C LEU A 63 16.54 -11.12 2.79
N SER A 64 17.17 -9.96 2.63
CA SER A 64 18.59 -9.88 2.27
C SER A 64 19.49 -10.52 3.35
N LYS A 65 19.23 -10.28 4.64
CA LYS A 65 19.92 -10.98 5.74
C LYS A 65 19.76 -12.50 5.63
N ARG A 66 18.53 -12.99 5.43
CA ARG A 66 18.27 -14.44 5.26
C ARG A 66 18.98 -15.02 4.03
N TYR A 67 19.01 -14.29 2.91
CA TYR A 67 19.70 -14.72 1.69
C TYR A 67 21.23 -14.74 1.85
N ILE A 68 21.79 -13.74 2.53
CA ILE A 68 23.21 -13.67 2.85
C ILE A 68 23.61 -14.82 3.78
N ASP A 69 22.84 -15.10 4.82
CA ASP A 69 23.13 -16.21 5.73
C ASP A 69 23.03 -17.57 5.03
N LYS A 70 22.02 -17.78 4.17
CA LYS A 70 21.87 -19.02 3.40
C LYS A 70 23.00 -19.24 2.40
N ASN A 71 23.55 -18.17 1.82
CA ASN A 71 24.57 -18.25 0.77
C ASN A 71 25.94 -17.76 1.25
N ARG A 72 26.15 -17.74 2.56
CA ARG A 72 27.33 -17.14 3.20
C ARG A 72 28.64 -17.69 2.62
N GLN A 73 28.71 -18.99 2.36
CA GLN A 73 29.88 -19.63 1.74
C GLN A 73 30.12 -19.14 0.30
N ALA A 74 29.08 -18.98 -0.50
CA ALA A 74 29.21 -18.48 -1.88
C ALA A 74 29.68 -17.01 -1.91
N TYR A 75 29.19 -16.18 -1.00
CA TYR A 75 29.65 -14.79 -0.87
C TYR A 75 31.10 -14.69 -0.37
N LEU A 76 31.55 -15.59 0.52
CA LEU A 76 32.93 -15.65 0.98
C LEU A 76 33.91 -16.06 -0.14
N GLU A 77 33.50 -16.96 -1.02
CA GLU A 77 34.29 -17.36 -2.20
C GLU A 77 34.33 -16.25 -3.27
N LEU A 78 33.25 -15.48 -3.46
CA LEU A 78 33.21 -14.32 -4.37
C LEU A 78 34.05 -13.13 -3.89
N ALA A 79 34.31 -13.03 -2.58
CA ALA A 79 35.07 -11.95 -1.97
C ALA A 79 36.59 -12.22 -1.93
N LYS A 80 37.04 -13.37 -2.44
CA LYS A 80 38.44 -13.81 -2.51
C LYS A 80 39.05 -13.52 -3.87
#